data_AF-A0A1I2K9Y4-F1
#
_entry.id   AF-A0A1I2K9Y4-F1
#
_cell.length_a   1.000
_cell.length_b   1.000
_cell.length_c   1.000
_cell.angle_alpha   90.00
_cell.angle_beta   90.00
_cell.angle_gamma   90.00
#
_symmetry.space_group_name_H-M   'P 1'
#
loop_
_entity.id
_entity.type
_entity.pdbx_description
1 polymer ?
#
loop_
_entity_poly.entity_id
_entity_poly.type
_entity_poly.pdbx_seq_one_letter_code
_entity_poly.pdbx_strand_id
1 'polypeptide(L)'
;MLTITQDLYDRIVAHAKADAPDEACGVIAGPEGSDRPERFVPMLNAARSPTFYEFDSMEQFRLDKEMRERDEEQVVIYHSHTATEAYPSRTDISLAQEPGAHYVLVSLAEEFQFRSFRIVDGVVTEEPVQVVASYA
;
A
#
# COMPACT_ATOMS: atom_id res chain seq x y z
N MET A 1 9.43 0.59 11.18
CA MET A 1 10.14 -0.18 10.14
C MET A 1 9.17 -1.19 9.63
N LEU A 2 8.96 -1.28 8.32
CA LEU A 2 8.09 -2.29 7.72
C LEU A 2 8.87 -3.60 7.51
N THR A 3 8.38 -4.71 8.06
CA THR A 3 8.85 -6.06 7.68
C THR A 3 7.82 -6.73 6.80
N ILE A 4 8.20 -7.15 5.59
CA ILE A 4 7.28 -7.75 4.61
C ILE A 4 7.90 -9.02 4.00
N THR A 5 7.08 -10.04 3.71
CA THR A 5 7.60 -11.23 3.02
C THR A 5 7.96 -10.92 1.57
N GLN A 6 8.89 -11.71 1.01
CA GLN A 6 9.25 -11.68 -0.40
C GLN A 6 8.03 -11.89 -1.31
N ASP A 7 7.11 -12.80 -0.94
CA ASP A 7 5.88 -13.04 -1.71
C ASP A 7 5.00 -11.79 -1.81
N LEU A 8 4.75 -11.12 -0.68
CA LEU A 8 3.90 -9.92 -0.66
C LEU A 8 4.57 -8.76 -1.39
N TYR A 9 5.89 -8.58 -1.21
CA TYR A 9 6.68 -7.61 -1.96
C TYR A 9 6.55 -7.86 -3.47
N ASP A 10 6.77 -9.09 -3.93
CA ASP A 10 6.72 -9.43 -5.36
C ASP A 10 5.32 -9.22 -5.94
N ARG A 11 4.27 -9.53 -5.17
CA ARG A 11 2.87 -9.32 -5.58
C ARG A 11 2.50 -7.85 -5.73
N ILE A 12 2.96 -6.99 -4.81
CA ILE A 12 2.79 -5.53 -4.93
C ILE A 12 3.50 -5.03 -6.21
N VAL A 13 4.75 -5.43 -6.41
CA VAL A 13 5.52 -5.01 -7.59
C VAL A 13 4.91 -5.53 -8.90
N ALA A 14 4.41 -6.77 -8.91
CA ALA A 14 3.73 -7.33 -10.05
C ALA A 14 2.44 -6.58 -10.38
N HIS A 15 1.65 -6.21 -9.36
CA HIS A 15 0.43 -5.42 -9.54
C HIS A 15 0.73 -4.02 -10.09
N ALA A 16 1.71 -3.32 -9.52
CA ALA A 16 2.18 -2.03 -10.04
C ALA A 16 2.52 -2.10 -11.53
N LYS A 17 3.26 -3.13 -11.96
CA LYS A 17 3.65 -3.31 -13.36
C LYS A 17 2.48 -3.68 -14.27
N ALA A 18 1.48 -4.40 -13.76
CA ALA A 18 0.35 -4.87 -14.55
C ALA A 18 -0.64 -3.73 -14.86
N ASP A 19 -0.83 -2.81 -13.93
CA ASP A 19 -1.81 -1.72 -14.06
C ASP A 19 -1.22 -0.47 -14.73
N ALA A 20 0.10 -0.39 -14.86
CA ALA A 20 0.75 0.67 -15.62
C ALA A 20 0.16 0.78 -17.05
N PRO A 21 -0.18 1.99 -17.54
CA PRO A 21 0.27 3.29 -17.04
C PRO A 21 -0.57 3.91 -15.91
N ASP A 22 -1.66 3.27 -15.49
CA ASP A 22 -2.44 3.76 -14.35
C ASP A 22 -1.74 3.39 -13.03
N GLU A 23 -1.99 4.15 -11.97
CA GLU A 23 -1.51 3.78 -10.64
C GLU A 23 -2.25 2.55 -10.12
N ALA A 24 -1.52 1.49 -9.78
CA ALA A 24 -2.05 0.38 -9.00
C ALA A 24 -2.26 0.84 -7.56
N CYS A 25 -3.23 0.26 -6.87
CA CYS A 25 -3.46 0.52 -5.45
C CYS A 25 -3.96 -0.73 -4.71
N GLY A 26 -3.75 -0.80 -3.41
CA GLY A 26 -4.33 -1.88 -2.61
C GLY A 26 -3.90 -1.90 -1.17
N VAL A 27 -4.24 -2.99 -0.50
CA VAL A 27 -4.02 -3.21 0.93
C VAL A 27 -3.31 -4.54 1.15
N ILE A 28 -2.41 -4.58 2.12
CA ILE A 28 -1.99 -5.84 2.75
C ILE A 28 -2.60 -5.89 4.14
N ALA A 29 -3.58 -6.76 4.32
CA ALA A 29 -4.24 -6.96 5.59
C ALA A 29 -3.41 -7.89 6.49
N GLY A 30 -3.57 -7.77 7.80
CA GLY A 30 -2.92 -8.62 8.79
C GLY A 30 -3.69 -8.65 10.10
N PRO A 31 -3.37 -9.55 11.04
CA PRO A 31 -4.07 -9.64 12.31
C PRO A 31 -4.03 -8.32 13.08
N GLU A 32 -5.16 -7.90 13.66
CA GLU A 32 -5.27 -6.66 14.42
C GLU A 32 -4.18 -6.55 15.51
N GLY A 33 -3.49 -5.41 15.55
CA GLY A 33 -2.45 -5.11 16.55
C GLY A 33 -1.14 -5.90 16.38
N SER A 34 -1.00 -6.69 15.30
CA SER A 34 0.22 -7.45 15.04
C SER A 34 1.28 -6.69 14.26
N ASP A 35 0.90 -5.62 13.55
CA ASP A 35 1.77 -4.89 12.62
C ASP A 35 2.37 -5.79 11.52
N ARG A 36 1.75 -6.96 11.27
CA ARG A 36 2.29 -8.00 10.39
C ARG A 36 1.45 -8.15 9.12
N PRO A 37 1.96 -7.77 7.93
CA PRO A 37 1.18 -7.88 6.70
C PRO A 37 1.11 -9.34 6.22
N GLU A 38 -0.08 -9.91 6.01
CA GLU A 38 -0.23 -11.34 5.70
C GLU A 38 -1.06 -11.62 4.43
N ARG A 39 -2.04 -10.78 4.13
CA ARG A 39 -3.01 -11.02 3.06
C ARG A 39 -3.01 -9.89 2.04
N PHE A 40 -2.49 -10.18 0.86
CA PHE A 40 -2.50 -9.25 -0.27
C PHE A 40 -3.91 -9.10 -0.87
N VAL A 41 -4.39 -7.86 -0.92
CA VAL A 41 -5.67 -7.46 -1.49
C VAL A 41 -5.42 -6.34 -2.52
N PRO A 42 -5.34 -6.65 -3.83
CA PRO A 42 -5.30 -5.62 -4.85
C PRO A 42 -6.66 -4.94 -4.94
N MET A 43 -6.67 -3.63 -5.11
CA MET A 43 -7.88 -2.82 -5.23
C MET A 43 -7.92 -2.16 -6.59
N LEU A 44 -9.11 -2.02 -7.16
CA LEU A 44 -9.28 -1.25 -8.39
C LEU A 44 -9.03 0.24 -8.11
N ASN A 45 -8.16 0.86 -8.91
CA ASN A 45 -8.10 2.31 -9.02
C ASN A 45 -9.33 2.84 -9.79
N ALA A 46 -10.35 3.27 -9.05
CA ALA A 46 -11.59 3.80 -9.61
C ALA A 46 -11.37 5.08 -10.44
N ALA A 47 -10.31 5.84 -10.16
CA ALA A 47 -9.96 7.04 -10.91
C ALA A 47 -9.34 6.73 -12.28
N ARG A 48 -8.83 5.51 -12.51
CA ARG A 48 -8.13 5.10 -13.75
C ARG A 48 -7.14 6.15 -14.23
N SER A 49 -6.25 6.53 -13.33
CA SER A 49 -5.37 7.68 -13.49
C SER A 49 -3.91 7.27 -13.30
N PRO A 50 -2.98 7.83 -14.10
CA PRO A 50 -1.54 7.59 -13.98
C PRO A 50 -0.87 8.36 -12.84
N THR A 51 -1.61 9.21 -12.11
CA THR A 51 -1.06 10.16 -11.12
C THR A 51 -1.92 10.27 -9.86
N PHE A 52 -2.95 9.44 -9.75
CA PHE A 52 -3.88 9.46 -8.64
C PHE A 52 -4.56 8.11 -8.54
N TYR A 53 -4.80 7.66 -7.31
CA TYR A 53 -5.63 6.50 -7.05
C TYR A 53 -6.82 6.86 -6.15
N GLU A 54 -7.92 6.16 -6.39
CA GLU A 54 -9.08 6.16 -5.52
C GLU A 54 -9.56 4.71 -5.42
N PHE A 55 -9.70 4.18 -4.21
CA PHE A 55 -10.29 2.86 -4.03
C PHE A 55 -11.74 2.86 -4.52
N ASP A 56 -12.13 1.81 -5.25
CA ASP A 56 -13.54 1.58 -5.52
C ASP A 56 -14.31 1.41 -4.20
N SER A 57 -15.28 2.30 -3.96
CA SER A 57 -16.05 2.32 -2.71
C SER A 57 -16.76 1.00 -2.38
N MET A 58 -17.19 0.24 -3.39
CA MET A 58 -17.85 -1.05 -3.17
C MET A 58 -16.85 -2.16 -2.83
N GLU A 59 -15.64 -2.12 -3.40
CA GLU A 59 -14.53 -2.99 -2.98
C GLU A 59 -14.07 -2.65 -1.57
N GLN A 60 -13.94 -1.36 -1.25
CA GLN A 60 -13.53 -0.92 0.09
C GLN A 60 -14.52 -1.39 1.15
N PHE A 61 -15.83 -1.21 0.92
CA PHE A 61 -16.85 -1.70 1.84
C PHE A 61 -16.80 -3.23 2.04
N ARG A 62 -16.53 -3.99 0.96
CA ARG A 62 -16.38 -5.45 1.04
C ARG A 62 -15.14 -5.83 1.84
N LEU A 63 -14.01 -5.18 1.58
CA LEU A 63 -12.76 -5.41 2.29
C LEU A 63 -12.92 -5.12 3.79
N ASP A 64 -13.53 -3.99 4.16
CA ASP A 64 -13.77 -3.63 5.56
C ASP A 64 -14.62 -4.67 6.28
N LYS A 65 -15.63 -5.23 5.60
CA LYS A 65 -16.44 -6.31 6.16
C LYS A 65 -15.62 -7.59 6.33
N GLU A 66 -14.86 -7.99 5.33
CA GLU A 66 -14.02 -9.19 5.40
C GLU A 66 -12.96 -9.10 6.49
N MET A 67 -12.30 -7.94 6.65
CA MET A 67 -11.28 -7.75 7.68
C MET A 67 -11.88 -7.86 9.09
N ARG A 68 -13.05 -7.25 9.33
CA ARG A 68 -13.78 -7.40 10.61
C ARG A 68 -14.19 -8.83 10.92
N GLU A 69 -14.55 -9.62 9.90
CA GLU A 69 -14.89 -11.04 10.09
C GLU A 69 -13.66 -11.92 10.39
N ARG A 70 -12.45 -11.39 10.17
CA ARG A 70 -11.17 -12.09 10.29
C ARG A 70 -10.27 -11.55 11.40
N ASP A 71 -10.74 -10.57 12.17
CA ASP A 71 -9.94 -9.82 13.15
C ASP A 71 -8.64 -9.28 12.51
N GLU A 72 -8.77 -8.68 11.32
CA GLU A 72 -7.68 -8.10 10.54
C GLU A 72 -7.76 -6.56 10.46
N GLU A 73 -6.61 -5.91 10.24
CA GLU A 73 -6.48 -4.48 9.96
C GLU A 73 -5.67 -4.21 8.68
N GLN A 74 -5.73 -2.96 8.20
CA GLN A 74 -4.91 -2.50 7.07
C GLN A 74 -3.48 -2.22 7.53
N VAL A 75 -2.62 -3.25 7.50
CA VAL A 75 -1.21 -3.10 7.92
C VAL A 75 -0.42 -2.29 6.90
N VAL A 76 -0.61 -2.56 5.60
CA VAL A 76 0.00 -1.79 4.51
C VAL A 76 -1.08 -1.25 3.60
N ILE A 77 -1.00 0.03 3.25
CA ILE A 77 -1.72 0.63 2.14
C ILE A 77 -0.68 0.97 1.09
N TYR A 78 -0.86 0.53 -0.15
CA TYR A 78 0.10 0.80 -1.20
C TYR A 78 -0.53 1.41 -2.43
N HIS A 79 0.27 2.20 -3.15
CA HIS A 79 0.02 2.58 -4.53
C HIS A 79 1.33 2.69 -5.32
N SER A 80 1.21 2.73 -6.65
CA SER A 80 2.36 2.87 -7.53
C SER A 80 2.40 4.23 -8.21
N HIS A 81 3.59 4.81 -8.38
CA HIS A 81 3.83 5.92 -9.28
C HIS A 81 4.44 5.40 -10.59
N THR A 82 3.98 5.88 -11.73
CA THR A 82 4.47 5.40 -13.04
C THR A 82 5.60 6.24 -13.64
N ALA A 83 5.75 7.49 -13.19
CA ALA A 83 6.73 8.43 -13.75
C ALA A 83 7.46 9.30 -12.71
N THR A 84 7.07 9.23 -11.43
CA THR A 84 7.63 10.04 -10.35
C THR A 84 8.28 9.16 -9.28
N GLU A 85 9.14 9.75 -8.45
CA GLU A 85 9.74 9.04 -7.32
C GLU A 85 8.68 8.50 -6.34
N ALA A 86 9.04 7.45 -5.60
CA ALA A 86 8.18 6.86 -4.58
C ALA A 86 8.18 7.72 -3.31
N TYR A 87 7.51 8.86 -3.36
CA TYR A 87 7.34 9.77 -2.24
C TYR A 87 5.89 10.29 -2.18
N PRO A 88 5.23 10.30 -1.01
CA PRO A 88 3.82 10.65 -0.92
C PRO A 88 3.57 12.10 -1.37
N SER A 89 2.60 12.26 -2.27
CA SER A 89 2.14 13.56 -2.76
C SER A 89 1.40 14.33 -1.66
N ARG A 90 1.16 15.63 -1.87
CA ARG A 90 0.32 16.42 -0.96
C ARG A 90 -1.10 15.84 -0.83
N THR A 91 -1.61 15.25 -1.91
CA THR A 91 -2.93 14.62 -1.93
C THR A 91 -2.90 13.34 -1.09
N ASP A 92 -1.89 12.49 -1.27
CA ASP A 92 -1.71 11.24 -0.50
C ASP A 92 -1.68 11.54 1.00
N ILE A 93 -0.89 12.54 1.40
CA ILE A 93 -0.77 12.98 2.79
C ILE A 93 -2.11 13.46 3.35
N SER A 94 -2.91 14.17 2.54
CA SER A 94 -4.21 14.70 2.97
C SER A 94 -5.29 13.63 3.08
N LEU A 95 -5.16 12.52 2.35
CA LEU A 95 -6.10 11.41 2.31
C LEU A 95 -5.69 10.25 3.24
N ALA A 96 -4.48 10.28 3.79
CA ALA A 96 -3.99 9.29 4.75
C ALA A 96 -4.79 9.34 6.06
N GLN A 97 -5.75 8.42 6.19
CA GLN A 97 -6.67 8.34 7.34
C GLN A 97 -6.39 7.15 8.27
N GLU A 98 -5.35 6.36 8.00
CA GLU A 98 -5.00 5.15 8.74
C GLU A 98 -3.64 5.34 9.45
N PRO A 99 -3.61 5.92 10.68
CA PRO A 99 -2.37 6.23 11.38
C PRO A 99 -1.53 4.99 11.71
N GLY A 100 -2.20 3.83 11.79
CA GLY A 100 -1.61 2.51 12.04
C GLY A 100 -0.93 1.90 10.82
N ALA A 101 -1.25 2.34 9.61
CA ALA A 101 -0.78 1.73 8.38
C ALA A 101 0.63 2.17 7.96
N HIS A 102 1.32 1.27 7.27
CA HIS A 102 2.48 1.55 6.46
C HIS A 102 2.05 1.98 5.06
N TYR A 103 2.34 3.22 4.67
CA TYR A 103 2.06 3.72 3.33
C TYR A 103 3.22 3.37 2.40
N VAL A 104 3.04 2.35 1.56
CA VAL A 104 4.05 1.87 0.62
C VAL A 104 3.86 2.51 -0.73
N LEU A 105 4.92 3.10 -1.27
CA LEU A 105 4.95 3.63 -2.62
C LEU A 105 5.91 2.83 -3.48
N VAL A 106 5.43 2.41 -4.64
CA VAL A 106 6.24 1.72 -5.66
C VAL A 106 6.42 2.62 -6.87
N SER A 107 7.63 3.08 -7.12
CA SER A 107 7.93 3.84 -8.34
C SER A 107 8.37 2.89 -9.45
N LEU A 108 7.75 3.05 -10.62
CA LEU A 108 8.14 2.44 -11.89
C LEU A 108 8.82 3.44 -12.84
N ALA A 109 9.24 4.60 -12.33
CA ALA A 109 10.05 5.56 -13.08
C ALA A 109 11.42 4.95 -13.49
N GLU A 110 12.33 5.76 -14.05
CA GLU A 110 13.63 5.26 -14.54
C GLU A 110 14.39 4.41 -13.52
N GLU A 111 14.33 4.80 -12.23
CA GLU A 111 14.80 3.98 -11.13
C GLU A 111 13.60 3.37 -10.38
N PHE A 112 13.57 2.04 -10.31
CA PHE A 112 12.60 1.32 -9.51
C PHE A 112 12.82 1.61 -8.02
N GLN A 113 11.76 1.97 -7.31
CA GLN A 113 11.82 2.22 -5.87
C GLN A 113 10.65 1.52 -5.17
N PHE A 114 10.92 0.99 -3.98
CA PHE A 114 9.91 0.47 -3.06
C PHE A 114 10.19 1.10 -1.70
N ARG A 115 9.36 2.05 -1.29
CA ARG A 115 9.58 2.87 -0.09
C ARG A 115 8.35 2.80 0.81
N SER A 116 8.55 3.00 2.11
CA SER A 116 7.49 2.93 3.12
C SER A 116 7.53 4.17 4.02
N PHE A 117 6.35 4.67 4.34
CA PHE A 117 6.18 5.88 5.12
C PHE A 117 5.09 5.69 6.19
N ARG A 118 5.32 6.32 7.34
CA ARG A 118 4.27 6.60 8.33
C ARG A 118 3.74 8.00 8.07
N ILE A 119 2.41 8.13 7.99
CA ILE A 119 1.74 9.42 7.81
C ILE A 119 0.76 9.59 8.97
N VAL A 120 1.07 10.52 9.88
CA VAL A 120 0.25 10.79 11.08
C VAL A 120 0.09 12.30 11.22
N ASP A 121 -1.14 12.77 11.29
CA ASP A 121 -1.49 14.21 11.40
C ASP A 121 -0.77 15.08 10.34
N GLY A 122 -0.63 14.56 9.12
CA GLY A 122 0.05 15.21 8.00
C GLY A 122 1.59 15.20 8.08
N VAL A 123 2.18 14.59 9.11
CA VAL A 123 3.61 14.41 9.25
C VAL A 123 4.03 13.11 8.55
N VAL A 124 4.94 13.23 7.58
CA VAL A 124 5.50 12.11 6.84
C VAL A 124 6.84 11.71 7.46
N THR A 125 6.97 10.44 7.82
CA THR A 125 8.24 9.85 8.27
C THR A 125 8.53 8.62 7.43
N GLU A 126 9.63 8.64 6.66
CA GLU A 126 10.11 7.46 5.96
C GLU A 126 10.64 6.42 6.95
N GLU A 127 10.37 5.15 6.68
CA GLU A 127 10.88 4.04 7.47
C GLU A 127 11.56 2.99 6.60
N PRO A 128 12.56 2.26 7.13
CA PRO A 128 13.20 1.20 6.37
C PRO A 128 12.21 0.07 6.09
N VAL A 129 12.38 -0.57 4.92
CA VAL A 129 11.68 -1.78 4.51
C VAL A 129 12.65 -2.95 4.62
N GLN A 130 12.27 -3.97 5.39
CA GLN A 130 12.98 -5.22 5.49
C GLN A 130 12.17 -6.32 4.80
N VAL A 131 12.70 -6.84 3.69
CA VAL A 131 12.12 -7.98 2.99
C VAL A 131 12.68 -9.28 3.56
N VAL A 132 11.79 -10.19 3.99
CA VAL A 132 12.14 -11.48 4.60
C VAL A 132 11.55 -12.65 3.81
N ALA A 133 12.16 -13.84 3.90
CA ALA A 133 11.63 -15.02 3.22
C ALA A 133 10.29 -15.50 3.83
N SER A 134 10.16 -15.39 5.16
CA SER A 134 8.95 -15.71 5.92
C SER A 134 8.97 -14.94 7.25
N TYR A 135 7.82 -14.79 7.89
CA TYR A 135 7.76 -14.33 9.28
C TYR A 135 8.33 -15.40 10.23
N ALA A 136 8.88 -14.95 11.35
CA ALA A 136 9.40 -15.80 12.41
C ALA A 136 8.28 -16.32 13.32
#